data_AF-U5EGE9-F1
#
_entry.id   AF-U5EGE9-F1
#
_cell.length_a   1.000
_cell.length_b   1.000
_cell.length_c   1.000
_cell.angle_alpha   90.00
_cell.angle_beta   90.00
_cell.angle_gamma   90.00
#
_symmetry.space_group_name_H-M   'P 1'
#
loop_
_entity.id
_entity.type
_entity.pdbx_description
1 polymer ?
#
loop_
_entity_poly.entity_id
_entity_poly.type
_entity_poly.pdbx_seq_one_letter_code
_entity_poly.pdbx_strand_id
1 'polypeptide(L)'
;MSELKSEIDSDIEQNYSINSTTDPKNMQELTIYVQNLLQNVQDKFQTMSDQIITRIDEMGNRIDDLEKSIADLMTQAGVEGAEK
;
A
#
# COMPACT_ATOMS: atom_id res chain seq x y z
N MET A 1 16.41 12.38 3.20
CA MET A 1 15.70 11.19 3.75
C MET A 1 14.87 11.49 5.00
N SER A 2 15.19 12.53 5.80
CA SER A 2 14.38 12.90 6.97
C SER A 2 13.04 13.57 6.60
N GLU A 3 12.99 14.32 5.48
CA GLU A 3 11.77 15.01 5.02
C GLU A 3 10.71 14.04 4.49
N LEU A 4 11.08 13.07 3.64
CA LEU A 4 10.14 12.04 3.14
C LEU A 4 9.51 11.20 4.27
N LYS A 5 10.24 10.97 5.36
CA LYS A 5 9.71 10.24 6.52
C LYS A 5 8.70 11.08 7.32
N SER A 6 8.88 12.40 7.34
CA SER A 6 7.96 13.35 7.98
C SER A 6 6.63 13.49 7.21
N GLU A 7 6.66 13.47 5.87
CA GLU A 7 5.44 13.47 5.04
C GLU A 7 4.64 12.17 5.21
N ILE A 8 5.32 11.01 5.16
CA ILE A 8 4.68 9.70 5.35
C ILE A 8 4.02 9.58 6.72
N ASP A 9 4.66 10.04 7.80
CA ASP A 9 4.08 10.02 9.15
C ASP A 9 2.83 10.93 9.23
N SER A 10 2.88 12.10 8.58
CA SER A 10 1.79 13.07 8.59
C SER A 10 0.56 12.59 7.82
N ASP A 11 0.75 11.95 6.66
CA ASP A 11 -0.34 11.36 5.87
C ASP A 11 -0.98 10.19 6.61
N ILE A 12 -0.18 9.40 7.33
CA ILE A 12 -0.67 8.29 8.14
C ILE A 12 -1.48 8.81 9.35
N GLU A 13 -1.01 9.83 10.07
CA GLU A 13 -1.74 10.40 11.21
C GLU A 13 -3.03 11.11 10.80
N GLN A 14 -3.05 11.87 9.70
CA GLN A 14 -4.29 12.43 9.13
C GLN A 14 -5.24 11.32 8.68
N ASN A 15 -4.71 10.19 8.19
CA ASN A 15 -5.52 9.06 7.80
C ASN A 15 -6.08 8.27 9.00
N TYR A 16 -5.51 8.34 10.20
CA TYR A 16 -6.09 7.73 11.41
C TYR A 16 -6.92 8.69 12.26
N SER A 17 -6.88 10.00 11.96
CA SER A 17 -7.76 10.98 12.59
C SER A 17 -9.20 10.80 12.09
N ILE A 18 -9.97 9.99 12.81
CA ILE A 18 -11.41 9.90 12.65
C ILE A 18 -11.97 11.27 13.05
N ASN A 19 -12.29 12.11 12.05
CA ASN A 19 -12.89 13.42 12.26
C ASN A 19 -14.19 13.28 13.10
N SER A 20 -14.04 13.40 14.40
CA SER A 20 -15.11 13.22 15.39
C SER A 20 -15.39 14.58 16.00
N THR A 21 -16.26 15.37 15.38
CA THR A 21 -16.66 16.69 15.91
C THR A 21 -18.14 16.80 16.25
N THR A 22 -18.87 15.69 16.25
CA THR A 22 -20.29 15.67 16.67
C THR A 22 -20.59 14.45 17.51
N ASP A 23 -20.68 14.65 18.82
CA ASP A 23 -21.38 13.75 19.72
C ASP A 23 -22.86 13.69 19.30
N PRO A 24 -23.36 12.52 18.86
CA PRO A 24 -24.75 12.40 18.42
C PRO A 24 -25.72 12.64 19.58
N LYS A 25 -26.69 13.54 19.38
CA LYS A 25 -27.63 13.97 20.44
C LYS A 25 -28.87 13.09 20.56
N ASN A 26 -29.13 12.22 19.58
CA ASN A 26 -30.25 11.29 19.54
C ASN A 26 -29.90 10.01 18.77
N MET A 27 -30.80 9.01 18.81
CA MET A 27 -30.59 7.68 18.21
C MET A 27 -30.42 7.72 16.68
N GLN A 28 -31.07 8.65 15.99
CA GLN A 28 -30.97 8.80 14.54
C GLN A 28 -29.60 9.36 14.16
N GLU A 29 -29.14 10.40 14.85
CA GLU A 29 -27.79 10.96 14.68
C GLU A 29 -26.71 9.93 15.02
N LEU A 30 -26.91 9.10 16.04
CA LEU A 30 -25.97 8.04 16.40
C LEU A 30 -25.87 7.00 15.27
N THR A 31 -26.99 6.63 14.67
CA THR A 31 -27.01 5.67 13.56
C THR A 31 -26.26 6.21 12.35
N ILE A 32 -26.51 7.47 11.99
CA ILE A 32 -25.81 8.16 10.90
C ILE A 32 -24.31 8.27 11.21
N TYR A 33 -23.95 8.60 12.45
CA TYR A 33 -22.56 8.69 12.89
C TYR A 33 -21.84 7.34 12.74
N VAL A 34 -22.43 6.25 13.24
CA VAL A 34 -21.86 4.91 13.12
C VAL A 34 -21.76 4.49 11.66
N GLN A 35 -22.77 4.81 10.83
CA GLN A 35 -22.73 4.51 9.39
C GLN A 35 -21.56 5.25 8.70
N ASN A 36 -21.38 6.54 8.98
CA ASN A 36 -20.28 7.33 8.43
C ASN A 36 -18.91 6.82 8.92
N LEU A 37 -18.82 6.42 10.18
CA LEU A 37 -17.61 5.84 10.76
C LEU A 37 -17.23 4.54 10.05
N LEU A 38 -18.19 3.63 9.87
CA LEU A 38 -17.95 2.36 9.17
C LEU A 38 -17.56 2.58 7.71
N GLN A 39 -18.22 3.51 7.02
CA GLN A 39 -17.86 3.87 5.65
C GLN A 39 -16.42 4.41 5.58
N ASN A 40 -16.05 5.30 6.50
CA ASN A 40 -14.71 5.87 6.55
C ASN A 40 -13.63 4.80 6.80
N VAL A 41 -13.89 3.85 7.70
CA VAL A 41 -12.99 2.70 7.93
C VAL A 41 -12.87 1.84 6.67
N GLN A 42 -13.97 1.59 5.98
CA GLN A 42 -13.97 0.82 4.73
C GLN A 42 -13.15 1.52 3.64
N ASP A 43 -13.36 2.81 3.42
CA ASP A 43 -12.65 3.59 2.40
C ASP A 43 -11.14 3.62 2.67
N LYS A 44 -10.75 3.74 3.95
CA LYS A 44 -9.35 3.70 4.36
C LYS A 44 -8.73 2.33 4.16
N PHE A 45 -9.45 1.26 4.52
CA PHE A 45 -8.98 -0.10 4.31
C PHE A 45 -8.83 -0.43 2.82
N GLN A 46 -9.75 0.03 1.97
CA GLN A 46 -9.65 -0.10 0.53
C GLN A 46 -8.42 0.63 0.00
N THR A 47 -8.22 1.90 0.40
CA THR A 47 -7.04 2.69 0.00
C THR A 47 -5.74 2.01 0.40
N MET A 48 -5.65 1.47 1.63
CA MET A 48 -4.47 0.72 2.08
C MET A 48 -4.27 -0.57 1.27
N SER A 49 -5.35 -1.27 0.94
CA SER A 49 -5.30 -2.48 0.12
C SER A 49 -4.79 -2.19 -1.29
N ASP A 50 -5.27 -1.10 -1.91
CA ASP A 50 -4.84 -0.68 -3.24
C ASP A 50 -3.35 -0.30 -3.27
N GLN A 51 -2.85 0.35 -2.21
CA GLN A 51 -1.42 0.63 -2.06
C GLN A 51 -0.57 -0.64 -1.93
N ILE A 52 -1.06 -1.65 -1.20
CA ILE A 52 -0.36 -2.94 -1.08
C ILE A 52 -0.30 -3.64 -2.44
N ILE A 53 -1.41 -3.68 -3.18
CA ILE A 53 -1.46 -4.28 -4.53
C ILE A 53 -0.48 -3.58 -5.45
N THR A 54 -0.47 -2.24 -5.47
CA THR A 54 0.46 -1.46 -6.29
C THR A 54 1.92 -1.82 -5.99
N ARG A 55 2.29 -1.94 -4.70
CA ARG A 55 3.65 -2.35 -4.32
C ARG A 55 3.98 -3.79 -4.73
N ILE A 56 3.00 -4.69 -4.71
CA ILE A 56 3.18 -6.08 -5.17
C ILE A 56 3.45 -6.09 -6.68
N ASP A 57 2.70 -5.33 -7.46
CA ASP A 57 2.90 -5.22 -8.91
C ASP A 57 4.28 -4.63 -9.24
N GLU A 58 4.71 -3.59 -8.52
CA GLU A 58 6.07 -3.04 -8.62
C GLU A 58 7.15 -4.08 -8.29
N MET A 59 6.96 -4.87 -7.23
CA MET A 59 7.88 -5.96 -6.89
C MET A 59 7.90 -7.05 -7.96
N GLY A 60 6.76 -7.38 -8.58
CA GLY A 60 6.68 -8.32 -9.70
C GLY A 60 7.54 -7.87 -10.88
N ASN A 61 7.36 -6.63 -11.33
CA ASN A 61 8.18 -6.06 -12.41
C ASN A 61 9.69 -6.09 -12.09
N ARG A 62 10.06 -5.77 -10.84
CA ARG A 62 11.46 -5.83 -10.41
C ARG A 62 12.01 -7.25 -10.37
N ILE A 63 11.19 -8.25 -10.08
CA ILE A 63 11.58 -9.66 -10.15
C ILE A 63 11.83 -10.04 -11.61
N ASP A 64 10.94 -9.68 -12.53
CA ASP A 64 11.10 -9.95 -13.96
C ASP A 64 12.40 -9.34 -14.51
N ASP A 65 12.72 -8.10 -14.12
CA ASP A 65 13.97 -7.44 -14.48
C ASP A 65 15.21 -8.16 -13.91
N LEU A 66 15.12 -8.67 -12.68
CA LEU A 66 16.19 -9.45 -12.06
C LEU A 66 16.36 -10.81 -12.76
N GLU A 67 15.29 -11.50 -13.09
CA GLU A 67 15.31 -12.76 -13.83
C GLU A 67 15.99 -12.58 -15.20
N LYS A 68 15.64 -11.51 -15.92
CA LYS A 68 16.29 -11.16 -17.18
C LYS A 68 17.79 -10.86 -17.01
N SER A 69 18.13 -10.06 -16.01
CA SER A 69 19.53 -9.71 -15.73
C SER A 69 20.36 -10.95 -15.38
N ILE A 70 19.78 -11.91 -14.64
CA ILE A 70 20.43 -13.18 -14.32
C ILE A 70 20.59 -14.04 -15.58
N ALA A 71 19.57 -14.14 -16.43
CA ALA A 71 19.67 -14.87 -17.69
C ALA A 71 20.80 -14.33 -18.58
N ASP A 72 20.86 -13.01 -18.76
CA ASP A 72 21.91 -12.34 -19.53
C ASP A 72 23.31 -12.61 -18.93
N LEU A 73 23.44 -12.59 -17.59
CA LEU A 73 24.69 -12.92 -16.90
C LEU A 73 25.09 -14.40 -17.06
N MET A 74 24.13 -15.33 -17.01
CA MET A 74 24.39 -16.76 -17.24
C MET A 74 24.87 -17.03 -18.67
N THR A 75 24.24 -16.38 -19.66
CA THR A 75 24.69 -16.38 -21.06
C THR A 75 26.09 -15.80 -21.21
N GLN A 76 26.34 -14.62 -20.64
CA GLN A 76 27.65 -13.95 -20.73
C GLN A 76 28.77 -14.72 -20.05
N ALA A 77 28.49 -15.36 -18.92
CA ALA A 77 29.44 -16.20 -18.20
C ALA A 77 29.69 -17.56 -18.90
N GLY A 78 29.02 -17.84 -20.02
CA GLY A 78 29.19 -19.08 -20.79
C GLY A 78 28.73 -20.32 -20.03
N VAL A 79 27.86 -20.16 -19.03
CA VAL A 79 27.31 -21.27 -18.22
C VAL A 79 26.29 -22.07 -19.03
N GLU A 80 25.77 -21.48 -20.12
CA GLU A 80 25.03 -22.17 -21.18
C GLU A 80 25.98 -23.11 -21.99
N GLY A 81 26.48 -24.18 -21.36
CA GLY A 81 27.35 -25.14 -22.06
C GLY A 81 28.03 -26.22 -21.23
N ALA A 82 27.88 -26.26 -19.91
CA ALA A 82 28.57 -27.25 -19.06
C ALA A 82 27.74 -28.52 -18.74
N GLU A 83 26.65 -28.78 -19.48
CA GLU A 83 25.87 -30.00 -19.36
C GLU A 83 25.72 -30.69 -20.72
N LYS A 84 26.78 -31.40 -21.13
CA LYS A 84 26.71 -32.54 -22.04
C LYS A 84 27.57 -33.67 -21.54
#